data_AF-A0A6E8W8K2-F1
#
_entry.id   AF-A0A6E8W8K2-F1
#
_cell.length_a   1.000
_cell.length_b   1.000
_cell.length_c   1.000
_cell.angle_alpha   90.00
_cell.angle_beta   90.00
_cell.angle_gamma   90.00
#
_symmetry.space_group_name_H-M   'P 1'
#
loop_
_entity.id
_entity.type
_entity.pdbx_description
1 polymer ?
#
loop_
_entity_poly.entity_id
_entity_poly.type
_entity_poly.pdbx_seq_one_letter_code
_entity_poly.pdbx_strand_id
1 'polypeptide(L)'
;MVRIVFVLIVMHFNYYQLTDGIHVLLDRFEQSLGQDIMWMDLRVRKYNRTSTVINGTVHLYQPASNDWQFRLDVFYSRLGNQQYNHLPLKLPTAGTCSFWDNLHAAYPEYMRLFVNVPEQGICPITPREIMLLDAEFPNEAVPKRLVNPGLYKALIRGYYERREIISYMIVLKAIEN
;
A
#
# COMPACT_ATOMS: atom_id res chain seq x y z
N MET A 1 11.96 17.65 -45.07
CA MET A 1 10.71 16.91 -44.79
C MET A 1 10.95 15.54 -44.14
N VAL A 2 11.79 14.67 -44.72
CA VAL A 2 12.05 13.29 -44.21
C VAL A 2 12.51 13.22 -42.74
N ARG A 3 13.36 14.14 -42.28
CA ARG A 3 13.83 14.18 -40.88
C ARG A 3 12.74 14.47 -39.84
N ILE A 4 11.76 15.29 -40.20
CA ILE A 4 10.65 15.66 -39.29
C ILE A 4 9.67 14.49 -39.16
N VAL A 5 9.39 13.80 -40.28
CA VAL A 5 8.56 12.59 -40.29
C VAL A 5 9.21 11.48 -39.47
N PHE A 6 10.52 11.31 -39.55
CA PHE A 6 11.23 10.32 -38.74
C PHE A 6 11.17 10.62 -37.23
N VAL A 7 11.33 11.89 -36.83
CA VAL A 7 11.19 12.31 -35.42
C VAL A 7 9.77 12.10 -34.92
N LEU A 8 8.74 12.40 -35.72
CA LEU A 8 7.35 12.17 -35.36
C LEU A 8 7.02 10.69 -35.25
N ILE A 9 7.56 9.84 -36.13
CA ILE A 9 7.41 8.39 -36.07
C ILE A 9 8.11 7.83 -34.82
N VAL A 10 9.31 8.29 -34.48
CA VAL A 10 10.01 7.88 -33.26
C VAL A 10 9.28 8.36 -32.01
N MET A 11 8.72 9.58 -32.00
CA MET A 11 7.88 10.07 -30.90
C MET A 11 6.58 9.28 -30.77
N HIS A 12 5.91 8.95 -31.89
CA HIS A 12 4.74 8.08 -31.88
C HIS A 12 5.09 6.67 -31.39
N PHE A 13 6.18 6.06 -31.89
CA PHE A 13 6.63 4.74 -31.44
C PHE A 13 7.03 4.73 -29.95
N ASN A 14 7.72 5.77 -29.45
CA ASN A 14 8.03 5.90 -28.02
C ASN A 14 6.76 6.15 -27.18
N TYR A 15 5.76 6.84 -27.74
CA TYR A 15 4.46 7.02 -27.09
C TYR A 15 3.65 5.72 -27.04
N TYR A 16 3.70 4.90 -28.09
CA TYR A 16 2.99 3.61 -28.19
C TYR A 16 3.71 2.44 -27.49
N GLN A 17 5.03 2.49 -27.31
CA GLN A 17 5.77 1.47 -26.56
C GLN A 17 5.78 1.69 -25.05
N LEU A 18 5.21 2.79 -24.54
CA LEU A 18 5.14 3.10 -23.12
C LEU A 18 3.74 2.85 -22.53
N THR A 19 3.04 1.81 -23.01
CA THR A 19 1.70 1.43 -22.53
C THR A 19 1.52 -0.07 -22.26
N ASP A 20 2.59 -0.77 -21.85
CA ASP A 20 2.41 -1.99 -21.04
C ASP A 20 2.23 -1.52 -19.60
N GLY A 21 0.95 -1.37 -19.22
CA GLY A 21 0.59 -0.74 -17.95
C GLY A 21 1.10 -1.55 -16.77
N ILE A 22 1.98 -0.96 -15.95
CA ILE A 22 2.45 -1.60 -14.72
C ILE A 22 1.25 -2.07 -13.89
N HIS A 23 1.26 -3.35 -13.53
CA HIS A 23 0.35 -3.97 -12.58
C HIS A 23 1.09 -4.32 -11.29
N VAL A 24 0.50 -3.95 -10.17
CA VAL A 24 1.02 -4.17 -8.82
C VAL A 24 0.18 -5.26 -8.14
N LEU A 25 0.88 -6.27 -7.63
CA LEU A 25 0.32 -7.43 -6.94
C LEU A 25 0.82 -7.48 -5.50
N LEU A 26 0.00 -8.03 -4.60
CA LEU A 26 0.40 -8.34 -3.24
C LEU A 26 1.25 -9.60 -3.24
N ASP A 27 2.44 -9.53 -2.64
CA ASP A 27 3.34 -10.69 -2.50
C ASP A 27 3.31 -11.24 -1.07
N ARG A 28 3.41 -10.36 -0.07
CA ARG A 28 3.53 -10.76 1.33
C ARG A 28 3.01 -9.71 2.29
N PHE A 29 2.47 -10.17 3.41
CA PHE A 29 2.21 -9.37 4.59
C PHE A 29 2.91 -10.03 5.79
N GLU A 30 3.50 -9.23 6.68
CA GLU A 30 4.08 -9.72 7.92
C GLU A 30 4.04 -8.64 9.00
N GLN A 31 3.53 -8.99 10.18
CA GLN A 31 3.58 -8.15 11.36
C GLN A 31 4.76 -8.57 12.25
N SER A 32 5.66 -7.64 12.56
CA SER A 32 6.83 -7.87 13.40
C SER A 32 6.66 -7.41 14.84
N LEU A 33 5.75 -6.46 15.11
CA LEU A 33 5.54 -5.88 16.43
C LEU A 33 4.09 -5.43 16.65
N GLY A 34 3.65 -5.46 17.91
CA GLY A 34 2.43 -4.79 18.38
C GLY A 34 1.18 -5.66 18.38
N GLN A 35 1.32 -6.99 18.36
CA GLN A 35 0.21 -7.94 18.36
C GLN A 35 -0.68 -7.81 19.62
N ASP A 36 -0.14 -7.33 20.73
CA ASP A 36 -0.86 -7.02 21.98
C ASP A 36 -1.69 -5.73 21.91
N ILE A 37 -1.42 -4.87 20.92
CA ILE A 37 -2.11 -3.60 20.70
C ILE A 37 -3.09 -3.73 19.54
N MET A 38 -2.60 -4.25 18.42
CA MET A 38 -3.34 -4.49 17.19
C MET A 38 -2.77 -5.75 16.53
N TRP A 39 -3.52 -6.83 16.51
CA TRP A 39 -3.12 -8.05 15.83
C TRP A 39 -3.70 -8.09 14.41
N MET A 40 -2.82 -8.19 13.41
CA MET A 40 -3.20 -8.29 12.01
C MET A 40 -3.04 -9.74 11.53
N ASP A 41 -4.09 -10.54 11.66
CA ASP A 41 -4.15 -11.87 11.09
C ASP A 41 -4.55 -11.78 9.61
N LEU A 42 -3.62 -11.28 8.80
CA LEU A 42 -3.81 -11.05 7.37
C LEU A 42 -2.93 -11.99 6.56
N ARG A 43 -3.51 -12.56 5.49
CA ARG A 43 -2.82 -13.46 4.59
C ARG A 43 -2.97 -13.03 3.13
N VAL A 44 -1.84 -12.91 2.45
CA VAL A 44 -1.80 -12.78 1.00
C VAL A 44 -1.90 -14.16 0.36
N ARG A 45 -2.79 -14.29 -0.63
CA ARG A 45 -2.97 -15.51 -1.41
C ARG A 45 -3.21 -15.20 -2.89
N LYS A 46 -2.91 -16.18 -3.75
CA LYS A 46 -3.34 -16.13 -5.15
C LYS A 46 -4.86 -16.32 -5.19
N TYR A 47 -5.55 -15.42 -5.88
CA TYR A 47 -6.99 -15.53 -6.12
C TYR A 47 -7.27 -16.23 -7.45
N ASN A 48 -6.56 -15.80 -8.50
CA ASN A 48 -6.59 -16.42 -9.82
C ASN A 48 -5.17 -16.43 -10.45
N ARG A 49 -5.07 -16.70 -11.76
CA ARG A 49 -3.77 -16.78 -12.46
C ARG A 49 -3.01 -15.44 -12.49
N THR A 50 -3.71 -14.32 -12.43
CA THR A 50 -3.16 -12.97 -12.64
C THR A 50 -3.32 -12.04 -11.43
N SER A 51 -4.09 -12.44 -10.41
CA SER A 51 -4.44 -11.62 -9.26
C SER A 51 -4.14 -12.30 -7.93
N THR A 52 -3.72 -11.47 -6.98
CA THR A 52 -3.45 -11.80 -5.58
C THR A 52 -4.31 -10.91 -4.70
N VAL A 53 -4.84 -11.51 -3.64
CA VAL A 53 -5.69 -10.81 -2.67
C VAL A 53 -5.10 -10.92 -1.27
N ILE A 54 -5.41 -9.95 -0.43
CA ILE A 54 -5.22 -10.02 1.02
C ILE A 54 -6.56 -10.30 1.70
N ASN A 55 -6.58 -11.25 2.62
CA ASN A 55 -7.77 -11.62 3.38
C ASN A 55 -7.39 -11.84 4.84
N GLY A 56 -8.27 -11.41 5.75
CA GLY A 56 -8.14 -11.68 7.17
C GLY A 56 -8.75 -10.60 8.04
N THR A 57 -8.36 -10.60 9.31
CA THR A 57 -8.93 -9.71 10.33
C THR A 57 -7.84 -8.91 11.04
N VAL A 58 -8.09 -7.63 11.22
CA VAL A 58 -7.33 -6.74 12.08
C VAL A 58 -8.09 -6.61 13.39
N HIS A 59 -7.54 -7.18 14.46
CA HIS A 59 -8.05 -7.08 15.82
C HIS A 59 -7.39 -5.89 16.51
N LEU A 60 -8.13 -4.80 16.69
CA LEU A 60 -7.69 -3.64 17.46
C LEU A 60 -8.10 -3.85 18.93
N TYR A 61 -7.13 -4.06 19.81
CA TYR A 61 -7.38 -4.33 21.23
C TYR A 61 -7.40 -3.07 22.10
N GLN A 62 -6.69 -2.02 21.66
CA GLN A 62 -6.56 -0.78 22.41
C GLN A 62 -7.11 0.41 21.60
N PRO A 63 -7.68 1.43 22.25
CA PRO A 63 -8.19 2.59 21.55
C PRO A 63 -7.07 3.34 20.83
N ALA A 64 -7.23 3.56 19.52
CA ALA A 64 -6.25 4.26 18.70
C ALA A 64 -6.61 5.75 18.59
N SER A 65 -5.77 6.63 19.14
CA SER A 65 -5.90 8.09 19.02
C SER A 65 -4.97 8.65 17.92
N ASN A 66 -4.99 9.98 17.76
CA ASN A 66 -4.04 10.68 16.89
C ASN A 66 -2.62 10.80 17.47
N ASP A 67 -2.41 10.41 18.73
CA ASP A 67 -1.08 10.36 19.33
C ASP A 67 -0.25 9.20 18.78
N TRP A 68 -0.93 8.19 18.22
CA TRP A 68 -0.31 7.11 17.49
C TRP A 68 0.03 7.59 16.07
N GLN A 69 1.32 7.75 15.82
CA GLN A 69 1.84 8.29 14.57
C GLN A 69 2.43 7.19 13.70
N PHE A 70 1.97 7.09 12.45
CA PHE A 70 2.45 6.09 11.51
C PHE A 70 3.42 6.71 10.49
N ARG A 71 4.56 6.03 10.32
CA ARG A 71 5.56 6.31 9.29
C ARG A 71 5.60 5.18 8.28
N LEU A 72 5.73 5.55 7.01
CA LEU A 72 5.92 4.61 5.90
C LEU A 72 7.30 4.83 5.27
N ASP A 73 8.13 3.80 5.34
CA ASP A 73 9.39 3.71 4.62
C ASP A 73 9.22 2.71 3.46
N VAL A 74 9.54 3.11 2.24
CA VAL A 74 9.44 2.23 1.06
C VAL A 74 10.83 1.85 0.59
N PHE A 75 11.00 0.58 0.25
CA PHE A 75 12.23 0.07 -0.32
C PHE A 75 11.94 -0.63 -1.65
N TYR A 76 12.90 -0.61 -2.57
CA TYR A 76 12.76 -1.10 -3.93
C TYR A 76 13.90 -2.07 -4.28
N SER A 77 13.55 -3.21 -4.85
CA SER A 77 14.47 -4.18 -5.45
C SER A 77 14.16 -4.36 -6.93
N ARG A 78 15.08 -3.92 -7.77
CA ARG A 78 14.97 -4.03 -9.24
C ARG A 78 15.06 -5.47 -9.73
N LEU A 79 15.88 -6.30 -9.10
CA LEU A 79 16.13 -7.67 -9.55
C LEU A 79 15.14 -8.67 -8.94
N GLY A 80 14.28 -8.24 -8.02
CA GLY A 80 13.39 -9.13 -7.28
C GLY A 80 14.13 -10.13 -6.37
N ASN A 81 15.45 -9.98 -6.22
CA ASN A 81 16.20 -10.62 -5.15
C ASN A 81 15.99 -9.78 -3.88
N GLN A 82 15.97 -10.39 -2.69
CA GLN A 82 15.58 -9.73 -1.43
C GLN A 82 16.57 -8.63 -0.94
N GLN A 83 17.35 -8.05 -1.85
CA GLN A 83 18.23 -6.92 -1.67
C GLN A 83 17.48 -5.64 -2.03
N TYR A 84 17.08 -4.88 -1.02
CA TYR A 84 16.27 -3.68 -1.20
C TYR A 84 17.10 -2.42 -0.99
N ASN A 85 16.87 -1.42 -1.85
CA ASN A 85 17.39 -0.07 -1.68
C ASN A 85 16.28 0.82 -1.13
N HIS A 86 16.61 1.69 -0.17
CA HIS A 86 15.65 2.67 0.34
C HIS A 86 15.19 3.60 -0.78
N LEU A 87 13.88 3.68 -0.99
CA LEU A 87 13.25 4.59 -1.94
C LEU A 87 12.79 5.82 -1.15
N PRO A 88 13.47 6.98 -1.29
CA PRO A 88 13.16 8.16 -0.49
C PRO A 88 11.82 8.79 -0.94
N LEU A 89 10.72 8.32 -0.36
CA LEU A 89 9.41 8.93 -0.48
C LEU A 89 9.17 9.82 0.74
N LYS A 90 8.93 11.12 0.51
CA LYS A 90 8.57 12.06 1.58
C LYS A 90 7.07 11.97 1.85
N LEU A 91 6.64 10.87 2.46
CA LEU A 91 5.26 10.71 2.88
C LEU A 91 5.07 11.32 4.28
N PRO A 92 4.02 12.12 4.49
CA PRO A 92 3.78 12.73 5.80
C PRO A 92 3.50 11.65 6.84
N THR A 93 4.02 11.86 8.04
CA THR A 93 3.58 11.08 9.21
C THR A 93 2.20 11.57 9.59
N ALA A 94 1.24 10.66 9.77
CA ALA A 94 -0.14 10.99 10.12
C ALA A 94 -0.55 10.26 11.41
N GLY A 95 -1.40 10.90 12.20
CA GLY A 95 -2.11 10.27 13.32
C GLY A 95 -3.17 9.29 12.81
N THR A 96 -3.50 8.27 13.59
CA THR A 96 -4.42 7.20 13.18
C THR A 96 -5.78 7.71 12.72
N CYS A 97 -6.44 8.58 13.50
CA CYS A 97 -7.77 9.08 13.17
C CYS A 97 -7.72 9.97 11.92
N SER A 98 -6.75 10.89 11.85
CA SER A 98 -6.56 11.75 10.68
C SER A 98 -6.29 10.96 9.39
N PHE A 99 -5.58 9.84 9.49
CA PHE A 99 -5.37 8.94 8.36
C PHE A 99 -6.69 8.32 7.88
N TRP A 100 -7.49 7.76 8.78
CA TRP A 100 -8.79 7.18 8.41
C TRP A 100 -9.76 8.22 7.86
N ASP A 101 -9.81 9.42 8.44
CA ASP A 101 -10.66 10.52 7.94
C ASP A 101 -10.25 10.95 6.53
N ASN A 102 -8.93 11.03 6.28
CA ASN A 102 -8.42 11.33 4.94
C ASN A 102 -8.77 10.22 3.95
N LEU A 103 -8.63 8.96 4.37
CA LEU A 103 -8.91 7.81 3.52
C LEU A 103 -10.40 7.73 3.15
N HIS A 104 -11.32 8.00 4.09
CA HIS A 104 -12.75 8.15 3.80
C HIS A 104 -13.05 9.27 2.81
N ALA A 105 -12.42 10.43 2.99
CA ALA A 105 -12.70 11.61 2.17
C ALA A 105 -12.09 11.53 0.76
N ALA A 106 -10.85 11.04 0.65
CA ALA A 106 -10.10 11.02 -0.59
C ALA A 106 -10.33 9.75 -1.42
N TYR A 107 -10.67 8.63 -0.76
CA TYR A 107 -10.77 7.31 -1.39
C TYR A 107 -11.98 6.49 -0.90
N PRO A 108 -13.21 7.03 -0.99
CA PRO A 108 -14.41 6.36 -0.50
C PRO A 108 -14.67 5.00 -1.16
N GLU A 109 -14.21 4.79 -2.40
CA GLU A 109 -14.34 3.53 -3.13
C GLU A 109 -13.57 2.38 -2.47
N TYR A 110 -12.43 2.67 -1.84
CA TYR A 110 -11.61 1.65 -1.18
C TYR A 110 -12.12 1.29 0.23
N MET A 111 -13.05 2.06 0.80
CA MET A 111 -13.70 1.71 2.06
C MET A 111 -14.52 0.42 1.98
N ARG A 112 -14.98 0.07 0.77
CA ARG A 112 -15.70 -1.18 0.50
C ARG A 112 -14.85 -2.44 0.68
N LEU A 113 -13.52 -2.30 0.66
CA LEU A 113 -12.59 -3.42 0.88
C LEU A 113 -12.56 -3.88 2.34
N PHE A 114 -13.11 -3.07 3.24
CA PHE A 114 -13.06 -3.29 4.67
C PHE A 114 -14.48 -3.42 5.24
N VAL A 115 -14.65 -4.30 6.21
CA VAL A 115 -15.86 -4.43 7.02
C VAL A 115 -15.58 -3.92 8.42
N ASN A 116 -16.53 -3.16 8.99
CA ASN A 116 -16.47 -2.60 10.35
C ASN A 116 -15.35 -1.54 10.54
N VAL A 117 -15.08 -0.73 9.51
CA VAL A 117 -14.16 0.40 9.60
C VAL A 117 -14.65 1.48 10.57
N PRO A 118 -13.74 2.29 11.16
CA PRO A 118 -14.13 3.50 11.89
C PRO A 118 -14.95 4.42 11.00
N GLU A 119 -16.06 4.95 11.55
CA GLU A 119 -16.80 6.01 10.87
C GLU A 119 -15.96 7.28 10.82
N GLN A 120 -16.15 8.06 9.76
CA GLN A 120 -15.45 9.33 9.58
C GLN A 120 -15.77 10.30 10.73
N GLY A 121 -14.73 10.94 11.27
CA GLY A 121 -14.82 11.92 12.34
C GLY A 121 -14.88 11.33 13.76
N ILE A 122 -14.86 10.00 13.91
CA ILE A 122 -14.84 9.35 15.23
C ILE A 122 -13.38 9.11 15.68
N CYS A 123 -13.02 9.72 16.81
CA CYS A 123 -11.74 9.52 17.47
C CYS A 123 -11.90 9.60 19.00
N PRO A 124 -11.23 8.75 19.81
CA PRO A 124 -10.38 7.64 19.41
C PRO A 124 -11.16 6.48 18.78
N ILE A 125 -10.49 5.72 17.92
CA ILE A 125 -11.07 4.50 17.33
C ILE A 125 -11.16 3.45 18.44
N THR A 126 -12.37 3.03 18.77
CA THR A 126 -12.61 2.02 19.81
C THR A 126 -12.14 0.63 19.39
N PRO A 127 -11.75 -0.24 20.35
CA PRO A 127 -11.42 -1.64 20.08
C PRO A 127 -12.50 -2.32 19.23
N ARG A 128 -12.08 -3.01 18.18
CA ARG A 128 -12.96 -3.61 17.17
C ARG A 128 -12.18 -4.57 16.27
N GLU A 129 -12.92 -5.35 15.50
CA GLU A 129 -12.38 -6.21 14.45
C GLU A 129 -12.71 -5.62 13.08
N ILE A 130 -11.69 -5.34 12.28
CA ILE A 130 -11.84 -4.85 10.91
C ILE A 130 -11.48 -5.99 9.98
N MET A 131 -12.37 -6.37 9.07
CA MET A 131 -12.14 -7.50 8.17
C MET A 131 -11.79 -7.01 6.77
N LEU A 132 -10.79 -7.64 6.14
CA LEU A 132 -10.45 -7.46 4.74
C LEU A 132 -10.91 -8.70 3.97
N LEU A 133 -11.84 -8.54 3.04
CA LEU A 133 -12.45 -9.67 2.32
C LEU A 133 -11.90 -9.77 0.90
N ASP A 134 -10.91 -10.66 0.73
CA ASP A 134 -10.26 -10.92 -0.57
C ASP A 134 -9.96 -9.63 -1.36
N ALA A 135 -9.35 -8.65 -0.69
CA ALA A 135 -9.08 -7.35 -1.26
C ALA A 135 -7.88 -7.40 -2.22
N GLU A 136 -8.08 -6.93 -3.44
CA GLU A 136 -7.00 -6.72 -4.41
C GLU A 136 -6.26 -5.40 -4.14
N PHE A 137 -5.04 -5.30 -4.63
CA PHE A 137 -4.31 -4.04 -4.57
C PHE A 137 -4.93 -3.02 -5.54
N PRO A 138 -5.25 -1.78 -5.11
CA PRO A 138 -5.92 -0.78 -5.94
C PRO A 138 -4.95 -0.22 -6.98
N ASN A 139 -4.93 -0.83 -8.16
CA ASN A 139 -4.01 -0.51 -9.24
C ASN A 139 -4.29 0.85 -9.89
N GLU A 140 -5.53 1.34 -9.75
CA GLU A 140 -5.99 2.63 -10.24
C GLU A 140 -5.38 3.79 -9.43
N ALA A 141 -5.08 3.58 -8.15
CA ALA A 141 -4.46 4.58 -7.28
C ALA A 141 -2.94 4.74 -7.53
N VAL A 142 -2.32 3.84 -8.30
CA VAL A 142 -0.87 3.85 -8.53
C VAL A 142 -0.51 4.83 -9.63
N PRO A 143 0.42 5.77 -9.40
CA PRO A 143 0.99 6.57 -10.47
C PRO A 143 1.93 5.70 -11.33
N LYS A 144 1.37 5.00 -12.33
CA LYS A 144 2.05 3.98 -13.16
C LYS A 144 3.35 4.46 -13.82
N ARG A 145 3.49 5.77 -14.06
CA ARG A 145 4.71 6.39 -14.62
C ARG A 145 5.89 6.47 -13.65
N LEU A 146 5.63 6.33 -12.35
CA LEU A 146 6.64 6.43 -11.28
C LEU A 146 7.04 5.07 -10.71
N VAL A 147 6.39 4.00 -11.16
CA VAL A 147 6.63 2.63 -10.69
C VAL A 147 7.37 1.87 -11.78
N ASN A 148 8.47 1.23 -11.39
CA ASN A 148 9.24 0.35 -12.25
C ASN A 148 8.93 -1.10 -11.89
N PRO A 149 9.09 -2.06 -12.81
CA PRO A 149 8.94 -3.47 -12.50
C PRO A 149 9.96 -3.90 -11.43
N GLY A 150 9.53 -4.75 -10.51
CA GLY A 150 10.37 -5.23 -9.40
C GLY A 150 9.59 -5.51 -8.13
N LEU A 151 10.31 -5.65 -7.02
CA LEU A 151 9.72 -5.81 -5.69
C LEU A 151 9.79 -4.50 -4.91
N TYR A 152 8.68 -4.16 -4.27
CA TYR A 152 8.57 -3.04 -3.36
C TYR A 152 8.25 -3.57 -1.97
N LYS A 153 8.94 -3.05 -0.96
CA LYS A 153 8.70 -3.36 0.44
C LYS A 153 8.28 -2.08 1.13
N ALA A 154 7.01 -2.00 1.54
CA ALA A 154 6.49 -0.96 2.40
C ALA A 154 6.65 -1.41 3.85
N LEU A 155 7.41 -0.67 4.65
CA LEU A 155 7.56 -0.87 6.09
C LEU A 155 6.77 0.24 6.80
N ILE A 156 5.75 -0.17 7.55
CA ILE A 156 4.91 0.73 8.31
C ILE A 156 5.25 0.59 9.79
N ARG A 157 5.55 1.72 10.43
CA ARG A 157 5.90 1.79 11.86
C ARG A 157 5.00 2.77 12.58
N GLY A 158 4.32 2.30 13.61
CA GLY A 158 3.51 3.10 14.52
C GLY A 158 4.29 3.49 15.77
N TYR A 159 4.21 4.76 16.16
CA TYR A 159 4.89 5.31 17.33
C TYR A 159 3.90 5.93 18.29
N TYR A 160 4.12 5.72 19.59
CA TYR A 160 3.45 6.44 20.67
C TYR A 160 4.52 6.95 21.63
N GLU A 161 4.50 8.25 21.95
CA GLU A 161 5.51 8.91 22.79
C GLU A 161 6.97 8.62 22.34
N ARG A 162 7.20 8.56 21.01
CA ARG A 162 8.49 8.23 20.36
C ARG A 162 8.97 6.78 20.52
N ARG A 163 8.19 5.91 21.15
CA ARG A 163 8.44 4.46 21.18
C ARG A 163 7.74 3.79 20.01
N GLU A 164 8.44 2.92 19.29
CA GLU A 164 7.81 2.06 18.28
C GLU A 164 6.91 1.04 19.01
N ILE A 165 5.61 1.07 18.70
CA ILE A 165 4.59 0.22 19.32
C ILE A 165 4.04 -0.82 18.35
N ILE A 166 4.06 -0.52 17.05
CA ILE A 166 3.51 -1.38 15.99
C ILE A 166 4.47 -1.34 14.81
N SER A 167 4.69 -2.49 14.19
CA SER A 167 5.58 -2.61 13.02
C SER A 167 5.10 -3.75 12.14
N TYR A 168 4.91 -3.46 10.86
CA TYR A 168 4.51 -4.45 9.87
C TYR A 168 5.00 -4.07 8.49
N MET A 169 5.10 -5.05 7.60
CA MET A 169 5.51 -4.84 6.23
C MET A 169 4.54 -5.46 5.24
N ILE A 170 4.43 -4.80 4.09
CA ILE A 170 3.75 -5.31 2.90
C ILE A 170 4.79 -5.36 1.78
N VAL A 171 4.91 -6.51 1.13
CA VAL A 171 5.69 -6.68 -0.08
C VAL A 171 4.74 -6.68 -1.27
N LEU A 172 5.04 -5.84 -2.25
CA LEU A 172 4.32 -5.68 -3.49
C LEU A 172 5.22 -6.06 -4.66
N LYS A 173 4.65 -6.64 -5.70
CA LYS A 173 5.34 -6.99 -6.94
C LYS A 173 4.76 -6.18 -8.09
N ALA A 174 5.57 -5.33 -8.70
CA ALA A 174 5.22 -4.62 -9.92
C ALA A 174 5.69 -5.43 -11.13
N ILE A 175 4.77 -5.69 -12.07
CA ILE A 175 5.02 -6.41 -13.32
C ILE A 175 4.54 -5.55 -14.51
N GLU A 176 5.21 -5.69 -15.64
CA GLU A 176 4.70 -5.19 -16.93
C GLU A 176 3.59 -6.13 -17.40
N ASN A 177 2.50 -5.58 -17.94
CA ASN A 177 1.41 -6.37 -18.52
C ASN A 177 1.79 -6.91 -19.88
#